data_AF-A0A4Q8LY96-F1
#
_entry.id   AF-A0A4Q8LY96-F1
#
_cell.length_a   1.000
_cell.length_b   1.000
_cell.length_c   1.000
_cell.angle_alpha   90.00
_cell.angle_beta   90.00
_cell.angle_gamma   90.00
#
_symmetry.space_group_name_H-M   'P 1'
#
loop_
_entity.id
_entity.type
_entity.pdbx_description
1 polymer ?
#
loop_
_entity_poly.entity_id
_entity_poly.type
_entity_poly.pdbx_seq_one_letter_code
_entity_poly.pdbx_strand_id
1 'polypeptide(L)'
;MSQQILGFVALPALRYTIERRPKAGGQWAEQSSWGADLDGALRFARYWSVKTRRAFDWRVCVRCGESRSVLLGEGAESVTHHVNGDLYG
;
A
#
# COMPACT_ATOMS: atom_id res chain seq x y z
N MET A 1 -3.24 33.56 -30.82
CA MET A 1 -3.64 32.13 -30.77
C MET A 1 -4.08 31.84 -29.35
N SER A 2 -5.37 31.66 -29.12
CA SER A 2 -5.93 31.30 -27.81
C SER A 2 -5.82 29.78 -27.62
N GLN A 3 -5.12 29.34 -26.57
CA GLN A 3 -5.17 27.94 -26.15
C GLN A 3 -6.54 27.67 -25.51
N GLN A 4 -7.35 26.83 -26.13
CA GLN A 4 -8.55 26.27 -25.53
C GLN A 4 -8.14 25.13 -24.59
N ILE A 5 -8.55 25.22 -23.32
CA ILE A 5 -8.39 24.15 -22.34
C ILE A 5 -9.47 23.09 -22.64
N LEU A 6 -9.04 21.92 -23.11
CA LEU A 6 -9.89 20.76 -23.41
C LEU A 6 -10.25 19.99 -22.12
N GLY A 7 -11.22 20.52 -21.38
CA GLY A 7 -11.97 19.78 -20.35
C GLY A 7 -11.21 19.39 -19.07
N PHE A 8 -11.96 18.91 -18.09
CA PHE A 8 -11.45 18.38 -16.82
C PHE A 8 -11.37 16.85 -16.92
N VAL A 9 -10.20 16.27 -16.67
CA VAL A 9 -10.05 14.81 -16.50
C VAL A 9 -10.08 14.52 -15.00
N ALA A 10 -11.01 13.69 -14.56
CA ALA A 10 -11.03 13.22 -13.18
C ALA A 10 -9.81 12.33 -12.93
N LEU A 11 -8.99 12.70 -11.94
CA LEU A 11 -7.89 11.85 -11.51
C LEU A 11 -8.46 10.59 -10.85
N PRO A 12 -7.84 9.41 -11.06
CA PRO A 12 -8.23 8.19 -10.36
C PRO A 12 -8.20 8.41 -8.85
N ALA A 13 -9.22 7.90 -8.14
CA ALA A 13 -9.22 7.95 -6.69
C ALA A 13 -8.08 7.10 -6.11
N LEU A 14 -7.42 7.65 -5.09
CA LEU A 14 -6.43 6.93 -4.32
C LEU A 14 -7.12 5.84 -3.50
N ARG A 15 -6.57 4.63 -3.52
CA ARG A 15 -7.04 3.52 -2.69
C ARG A 15 -5.90 2.78 -1.99
N TYR A 16 -6.15 2.32 -0.78
CA TYR A 16 -5.24 1.47 -0.02
C TYR A 16 -5.67 0.01 -0.15
N THR A 17 -4.70 -0.86 -0.37
CA THR A 17 -4.92 -2.31 -0.41
C THR A 17 -3.97 -3.00 0.53
N ILE A 18 -4.41 -4.12 1.08
CA ILE A 18 -3.55 -5.01 1.86
C ILE A 18 -3.20 -6.17 0.95
N GLU A 19 -1.91 -6.43 0.81
CA GLU A 19 -1.40 -7.58 0.10
C GLU A 19 -0.72 -8.53 1.08
N ARG A 20 -0.77 -9.83 0.79
CA ARG A 20 -0.06 -10.85 1.56
C ARG A 20 0.69 -11.82 0.67
N ARG A 21 1.73 -12.45 1.22
CA ARG A 21 2.38 -13.62 0.63
C ARG A 21 2.77 -14.63 1.70
N PRO A 22 2.88 -15.93 1.36
CA PRO A 22 3.47 -16.92 2.27
C PRO A 22 4.92 -16.56 2.62
N LYS A 23 5.29 -16.73 3.89
CA LYS A 23 6.66 -16.43 4.36
C LYS A 23 7.71 -17.38 3.79
N ALA A 24 7.30 -18.58 3.39
CA ALA A 24 8.13 -19.55 2.67
C ALA A 24 8.49 -19.13 1.23
N GLY A 25 8.10 -17.93 0.81
CA GLY A 25 8.22 -17.47 -0.56
C GLY A 25 6.91 -17.64 -1.33
N GLY A 26 6.69 -16.75 -2.29
CA GLY A 26 5.47 -16.71 -3.10
C GLY A 26 5.18 -15.32 -3.64
N GLN A 27 4.16 -15.25 -4.49
CA GLN A 27 3.70 -13.99 -5.05
C GLN A 27 2.83 -13.23 -4.06
N TRP A 28 2.93 -11.90 -4.14
CA TRP A 28 2.02 -11.03 -3.41
C TRP A 28 0.64 -11.06 -4.05
N ALA A 29 -0.37 -11.29 -3.23
CA ALA A 29 -1.77 -11.26 -3.63
C ALA A 29 -2.51 -10.19 -2.84
N GLU A 30 -3.35 -9.43 -3.54
CA GLU A 30 -4.30 -8.52 -2.88
C GLU A 30 -5.30 -9.33 -2.06
N GLN A 31 -5.38 -9.02 -0.78
CA GLN A 31 -6.28 -9.66 0.16
C GLN A 31 -7.53 -8.81 0.43
N SER A 32 -7.39 -7.48 0.43
CA SER A 32 -8.49 -6.56 0.69
C SER A 32 -8.19 -5.16 0.18
N SER A 33 -9.24 -4.42 -0.20
CA SER A 33 -9.22 -3.00 -0.55
C SER A 33 -9.96 -2.18 0.50
N TRP A 34 -9.42 -1.01 0.85
CA TRP A 34 -9.87 -0.15 1.95
C TRP A 34 -10.25 1.25 1.48
N GLY A 35 -10.31 1.49 0.17
CA GLY A 35 -10.59 2.83 -0.36
C GLY A 35 -9.60 3.85 0.20
N ALA A 36 -10.08 4.99 0.69
CA ALA A 36 -9.23 6.04 1.26
C ALA A 36 -8.84 5.81 2.74
N ASP A 37 -9.20 4.67 3.36
CA ASP A 37 -8.91 4.40 4.78
C ASP A 37 -7.52 3.77 4.99
N LEU A 38 -6.50 4.62 5.13
CA LEU A 38 -5.13 4.18 5.42
C LEU A 38 -5.02 3.57 6.83
N ASP A 39 -5.62 4.21 7.83
CA ASP A 39 -5.47 3.83 9.23
C ASP A 39 -6.07 2.45 9.49
N GLY A 40 -7.26 2.19 8.94
CA GLY A 40 -7.90 0.88 8.98
C GLY A 40 -7.03 -0.18 8.31
N ALA A 41 -6.50 0.13 7.12
CA ALA A 41 -5.64 -0.79 6.39
C ALA A 41 -4.37 -1.16 7.18
N LEU A 42 -3.70 -0.16 7.79
CA LEU A 42 -2.50 -0.37 8.61
C LEU A 42 -2.80 -1.19 9.87
N ARG A 43 -3.87 -0.87 10.59
CA ARG A 43 -4.27 -1.62 11.80
C ARG A 43 -4.59 -3.07 11.47
N PHE A 44 -5.30 -3.31 10.37
CA PHE A 44 -5.69 -4.64 9.95
C PHE A 44 -4.49 -5.49 9.50
N ALA A 45 -3.57 -4.91 8.71
CA ALA A 45 -2.34 -5.59 8.31
C ALA A 45 -1.50 -6.02 9.53
N ARG A 46 -1.37 -5.15 10.54
CA ARG A 46 -0.69 -5.48 11.81
C ARG A 46 -1.42 -6.58 12.59
N TYR A 47 -2.74 -6.47 12.72
CA TYR A 47 -3.56 -7.49 13.38
C TYR A 47 -3.38 -8.88 12.78
N TRP A 48 -3.40 -8.99 11.44
CA TRP A 48 -3.24 -10.28 10.78
C TRP A 48 -1.83 -10.84 10.84
N SER A 49 -0.80 -9.99 10.82
CA SER A 49 0.58 -10.42 11.06
C SER A 49 0.71 -11.17 12.40
N VAL A 50 0.09 -10.64 13.45
CA VAL A 50 0.04 -11.28 14.77
C VAL A 50 -0.82 -12.54 14.75
N LYS A 51 -2.05 -12.45 14.23
CA LYS A 51 -3.02 -13.56 14.24
C LYS A 51 -2.56 -14.78 13.46
N THR A 52 -1.85 -14.57 12.35
CA THR A 52 -1.32 -15.66 11.51
C THR A 52 0.00 -16.23 12.04
N ARG A 53 0.41 -15.86 13.26
CA ARG A 53 1.70 -16.27 13.86
C ARG A 53 2.87 -16.04 12.90
N ARG A 54 2.82 -14.95 12.13
CA ARG A 54 3.83 -14.62 11.11
C ARG A 54 4.00 -15.69 10.01
N ALA A 55 2.99 -16.51 9.72
CA ALA A 55 3.03 -17.44 8.58
C ALA A 55 2.97 -16.72 7.23
N PHE A 56 2.45 -15.49 7.21
CA PHE A 56 2.38 -14.63 6.04
C PHE A 56 3.10 -13.32 6.32
N ASP A 57 3.71 -12.78 5.28
CA ASP A 57 4.10 -11.39 5.25
C ASP A 57 2.92 -10.55 4.72
N TRP A 58 2.75 -9.39 5.32
CA TRP A 58 1.64 -8.47 5.05
C TRP A 58 2.22 -7.10 4.70
N ARG A 59 1.64 -6.45 3.70
CA ARG A 59 1.99 -5.08 3.33
C ARG A 59 0.76 -4.25 2.99
N VAL A 60 0.85 -2.95 3.23
CA VAL A 60 -0.14 -1.99 2.74
C VAL A 60 0.41 -1.32 1.49
N CYS A 61 -0.40 -1.26 0.44
CA CYS A 61 -0.07 -0.58 -0.81
C CYS A 61 -1.03 0.58 -1.02
N VAL A 62 -0.51 1.66 -1.59
CA VAL A 62 -1.32 2.74 -2.17
C VAL A 62 -1.42 2.53 -3.67
N ARG A 63 -2.62 2.71 -4.22
CA ARG A 63 -2.90 2.60 -5.65
C ARG A 63 -3.60 3.87 -6.13
N CYS A 64 -3.19 4.36 -7.30
CA CYS A 64 -3.82 5.46 -8.01
C CYS A 64 -3.86 5.09 -9.50
N GLY A 65 -5.04 4.68 -9.99
CA GLY A 65 -5.15 4.02 -11.29
C GLY A 65 -4.28 2.75 -11.33
N GLU A 66 -3.42 2.66 -12.35
CA GLU A 66 -2.43 1.57 -12.51
C GLU A 66 -1.16 1.78 -11.67
N SER A 67 -0.96 2.97 -11.09
CA SER A 67 0.21 3.24 -10.25
C SER A 67 0.07 2.57 -8.88
N ARG A 68 1.16 2.00 -8.39
CA ARG A 68 1.19 1.25 -7.12
C ARG A 68 2.48 1.50 -6.36
N SER A 69 2.37 1.79 -5.06
CA SER A 69 3.52 1.91 -4.15
C SER A 69 3.25 1.18 -2.83
N VAL A 70 4.31 0.74 -2.15
CA VAL A 70 4.22 0.08 -0.85
C VAL A 70 4.40 1.12 0.26
N LEU A 71 3.49 1.14 1.23
CA LEU A 71 3.52 2.07 2.37
C LEU A 71 4.04 1.41 3.66
N LEU A 72 3.78 0.12 3.84
CA LEU A 72 4.25 -0.65 4.99
C LEU A 72 4.87 -1.96 4.49
N GLY A 73 6.17 -2.15 4.77
CA GLY A 73 6.94 -3.35 4.41
C GLY A 73 6.95 -4.44 5.47
N GLU A 74 7.54 -5.60 5.12
CA GLU A 74 7.46 -6.85 5.90
C GLU A 74 8.01 -6.69 7.32
N GLY A 75 7.28 -7.22 8.30
CA GLY A 75 7.77 -7.45 9.66
C GLY A 75 7.40 -6.41 10.71
N ALA A 76 6.90 -5.23 10.34
CA ALA A 76 6.35 -4.17 11.20
C ALA A 76 6.94 -4.08 12.64
N GLU A 77 8.27 -4.14 12.73
CA GLU A 77 9.01 -3.24 13.60
C GLU A 77 9.65 -2.20 12.68
N SER A 78 9.42 -0.94 13.04
CA SER A 78 9.91 0.28 12.39
C SER A 78 9.26 0.71 11.07
N VAL A 79 8.96 1.99 11.07
CA VAL A 79 8.44 2.83 10.00
C VAL A 79 9.65 3.29 9.19
N THR A 80 9.66 3.07 7.89
CA THR A 80 10.56 3.80 7.00
C THR A 80 9.74 4.40 5.88
N HIS A 81 9.59 5.73 5.93
CA HIS A 81 9.04 6.51 4.84
C HIS A 81 10.06 6.52 3.70
N HIS A 82 9.72 5.89 2.58
CA HIS A 82 10.49 6.05 1.34
C HIS A 82 10.00 7.30 0.62
N VAL A 83 10.69 8.42 0.82
CA VAL A 83 10.61 9.58 -0.07
C VAL A 83 12.04 9.92 -0.48
N ASN A 84 12.35 9.67 -1.76
CA ASN A 84 13.57 10.12 -2.45
C ASN A 84 14.93 9.72 -1.83
N GLY A 85 15.27 8.43 -1.90
CA GLY A 85 16.67 7.99 -2.03
C GLY A 85 17.63 8.16 -0.85
N ASP A 86 17.30 8.96 0.17
CA ASP A 86 18.18 9.18 1.31
C ASP A 86 17.68 8.45 2.55
N LEU A 87 18.54 7.55 3.04
CA LEU A 87 18.35 6.81 4.29
C LEU A 87 18.62 7.74 5.47
N TYR A 88 17.57 8.15 6.18
CA TYR A 88 17.71 8.72 7.51
C TYR A 88 17.23 7.68 8.53
N GLY A 89 18.19 7.14 9.28
CA GLY A 89 17.99 6.32 10.47
C GLY A 89 18.31 7.11 11.74
#